data_AF-A0A958NWN4-F1
#
_entry.id   AF-A0A958NWN4-F1
#
_cell.length_a   1.000
_cell.length_b   1.000
_cell.length_c   1.000
_cell.angle_alpha   90.00
_cell.angle_beta   90.00
_cell.angle_gamma   90.00
#
_symmetry.space_group_name_H-M   'P 1'
#
loop_
_entity.id
_entity.type
_entity.pdbx_description
1 polymer ?
#
loop_
_entity_poly.entity_id
_entity_poly.type
_entity_poly.pdbx_seq_one_letter_code
_entity_poly.pdbx_strand_id
1 'polypeptide(L)' 'MRGWIFLGLWFVLILIGIIEKRVFGHADRMIFYHLPAAVCLVLACYELSTNVRRRYREALLRYQS' A
#
# COMPACT_ATOMS: atom_id res chain seq x y z
N MET A 1 -6.30 -10.12 -3.96
CA MET A 1 -7.17 -8.98 -4.32
C MET A 1 -7.19 -7.91 -3.22
N ARG A 2 -7.31 -8.26 -1.94
CA ARG A 2 -7.25 -7.30 -0.81
C ARG A 2 -6.02 -6.37 -0.80
N GLY A 3 -4.81 -6.89 -1.06
CA GLY A 3 -3.60 -6.05 -1.12
C GLY A 3 -3.68 -4.89 -2.12
N TRP A 4 -4.33 -5.09 -3.28
CA TRP A 4 -4.52 -4.03 -4.28
C TRP A 4 -5.48 -2.94 -3.82
N ILE A 5 -6.47 -3.28 -3.00
CA ILE A 5 -7.42 -2.32 -2.41
C ILE A 5 -6.68 -1.37 -1.46
N PHE A 6 -5.82 -1.91 -0.60
CA PHE A 6 -5.00 -1.10 0.31
C PHE A 6 -3.98 -0.23 -0.42
N LEU A 7 -3.43 -0.73 -1.54
CA LEU A 7 -2.51 0.02 -2.39
C LEU A 7 -3.23 1.18 -3.12
N GLY A 8 -4.47 0.95 -3.56
CA GLY A 8 -5.32 2.00 -4.11
C GLY A 8 -5.69 3.06 -3.06
N LEU A 9 -6.08 2.65 -1.85
CA LEU A 9 -6.36 3.57 -0.74
C LEU A 9 -5.14 4.40 -0.36
N TRP A 10 -3.96 3.78 -0.28
CA TRP A 10 -2.70 4.48 -0.07
C TRP A 10 -2.47 5.56 -1.14
N PHE A 11 -2.64 5.21 -2.41
CA PHE A 11 -2.42 6.12 -3.54
C PHE A 11 -3.36 7.33 -3.46
N VAL A 12 -4.64 7.11 -3.16
CA VAL A 12 -5.64 8.17 -3.00
C VAL A 12 -5.28 9.09 -1.82
N LEU A 13 -4.88 8.54 -0.67
CA LEU A 13 -4.50 9.32 0.52
C LEU A 13 -3.27 10.20 0.26
N ILE A 14 -2.27 9.68 -0.44
CA ILE A 14 -1.08 10.45 -0.84
C ILE A 14 -1.46 11.57 -1.80
N LEU A 15 -2.31 11.30 -2.80
CA LEU A 15 -2.79 12.29 -3.75
C LEU A 15 -3.53 13.44 -3.06
N ILE A 16 -4.45 13.12 -2.15
CA ILE A 16 -5.17 14.12 -1.36
C ILE A 16 -4.18 14.97 -0.55
N GLY A 17 -3.21 14.34 0.12
CA GLY A 17 -2.17 15.06 0.86
C GLY A 17 -1.31 16.00 -0.01
N ILE A 18 -0.98 15.59 -1.24
CA ILE A 18 -0.25 16.42 -2.21
C ILE A 18 -1.11 17.60 -2.67
N ILE A 19 -2.38 17.36 -2.99
CA ILE A 19 -3.33 18.40 -3.41
C ILE A 19 -3.55 19.41 -2.27
N GLU A 20 -3.79 18.95 -1.04
CA GLU A 20 -3.91 19.82 0.14
C GLU A 20 -2.68 20.71 0.32
N LYS A 21 -1.47 20.13 0.20
CA LYS A 21 -0.22 20.91 0.30
C LYS A 21 -0.02 21.89 -0.84
N ARG A 22 -0.32 21.50 -2.09
CA ARG A 22 -0.02 22.29 -3.29
C ARG A 22 -1.09 23.31 -3.65
N VAL A 23 -2.35 22.97 -3.46
CA VAL A 23 -3.50 23.80 -3.88
C VAL A 23 -3.99 24.67 -2.73
N PHE A 24 -4.08 24.11 -1.51
CA PHE A 24 -4.65 24.82 -0.35
C PHE A 24 -3.60 25.41 0.60
N GLY A 25 -2.32 25.07 0.43
CA GLY A 25 -1.22 25.60 1.25
C GLY A 25 -1.22 25.09 2.70
N HIS A 26 -2.05 24.11 3.05
CA HIS A 26 -2.13 23.55 4.40
C HIS A 26 -1.14 22.40 4.60
N ALA A 27 0.16 22.73 4.63
CA ALA A 27 1.22 21.74 4.81
C ALA A 27 1.10 20.94 6.13
N ASP A 28 0.61 21.55 7.21
CA ASP A 28 0.39 20.87 8.50
C ASP A 28 -0.63 19.73 8.43
N ARG A 29 -1.65 19.84 7.55
CA ARG A 29 -2.67 18.82 7.38
C ARG A 29 -2.16 17.59 6.63
N MET A 30 -1.04 17.72 5.91
CA MET A 30 -0.43 16.62 5.14
C MET A 30 -0.07 15.42 6.02
N ILE A 31 0.37 15.65 7.27
CA ILE A 31 0.76 14.59 8.21
C ILE A 31 -0.43 13.69 8.57
N PHE A 32 -1.64 14.27 8.71
CA PHE A 32 -2.86 13.52 9.02
C PHE A 32 -3.25 12.53 7.93
N TYR A 33 -2.90 12.82 6.66
CA TYR A 33 -3.13 11.90 5.54
C TYR A 33 -1.98 10.92 5.34
N HIS A 34 -0.74 11.29 5.71
CA HIS A 34 0.44 10.44 5.54
C HIS A 34 0.47 9.24 6.49
N LEU A 35 0.01 9.42 7.74
CA LEU A 35 -0.04 8.34 8.73
C LEU A 35 -0.95 7.16 8.30
N PRO A 36 -2.24 7.38 7.95
CA PRO A 36 -3.10 6.31 7.46
C PRO A 36 -2.63 5.77 6.10
N ALA A 37 -2.01 6.61 5.25
CA ALA A 37 -1.38 6.13 4.02
C ALA A 37 -0.26 5.12 4.33
N ALA A 38 0.65 5.43 5.26
CA ALA A 38 1.74 4.53 5.64
C ALA A 38 1.22 3.17 6.15
N VAL A 39 0.15 3.18 6.97
CA VAL A 39 -0.49 1.94 7.44
C VAL A 39 -1.06 1.14 6.27
N CYS A 40 -1.76 1.79 5.33
CA CYS A 40 -2.29 1.14 4.14
C CYS A 40 -1.18 0.54 3.26
N LEU A 41 -0.04 1.23 3.13
CA LEU A 41 1.12 0.75 2.39
C LEU A 41 1.72 -0.50 3.04
N VAL A 42 1.91 -0.49 4.37
CA VAL A 42 2.45 -1.64 5.11
C VAL A 42 1.54 -2.86 4.97
N LEU A 43 0.22 -2.68 5.11
CA LEU A 43 -0.76 -3.75 4.93
C LEU A 43 -0.77 -4.29 3.50
N ALA A 44 -0.72 -3.42 2.49
CA ALA A 44 -0.64 -3.80 1.09
C ALA A 44 0.63 -4.62 0.80
N CYS A 45 1.78 -4.16 1.30
CA CYS A 45 3.07 -4.83 1.14
C CYS A 45 3.10 -6.19 1.85
N TYR A 46 2.52 -6.28 3.06
CA TYR A 46 2.43 -7.54 3.79
C TYR A 46 1.61 -8.58 3.00
N GLU A 47 0.42 -8.20 2.55
CA GLU A 47 -0.46 -9.04 1.72
C GLU A 47 0.19 -9.44 0.38
N LEU A 48 0.90 -8.52 -0.27
CA LEU A 48 1.59 -8.83 -1.52
C LEU A 48 2.74 -9.82 -1.27
N SER A 49 3.52 -9.59 -0.21
CA SER A 49 4.64 -10.45 0.16
C SER A 49 4.21 -11.86 0.55
N THR A 50 3.11 -12.02 1.29
CA THR A 50 2.58 -13.34 1.65
C THR A 50 2.08 -14.08 0.41
N ASN A 51 1.36 -13.41 -0.50
CA ASN A 51 0.92 -14.02 -1.77
C ASN A 51 2.09 -14.45 -2.65
N VAL A 52 3.15 -13.63 -2.76
CA VAL A 52 4.36 -13.98 -3.52
C VAL A 52 5.07 -15.17 -2.89
N ARG A 53 5.27 -15.17 -1.56
CA ARG A 53 5.88 -16.30 -0.85
C ARG A 53 5.08 -17.59 -1.02
N ARG A 54 3.75 -17.51 -0.99
CA ARG A 54 2.88 -18.67 -1.20
C ARG A 54 3.06 -19.25 -2.61
N ARG A 55 3.01 -18.41 -3.65
CA ARG A 55 3.25 -18.82 -5.04
C ARG A 55 4.63 -19.40 -5.25
N TYR A 56 5.66 -18.83 -4.62
CA TYR A 56 7.02 -19.34 -4.70
C TYR A 56 7.12 -20.74 -4.09
N ARG A 57 6.51 -20.96 -2.92
CA ARG A 57 6.49 -22.27 -2.26
C ARG A 57 5.72 -23.32 -3.09
N GLU A 58 4.58 -22.94 -3.67
CA GLU A 58 3.81 -23.79 -4.59
C GLU A 58 4.62 -24.17 -5.84
N ALA A 59 5.36 -23.22 -6.42
CA ALA A 59 6.23 -23.47 -7.56
C ALA A 59 7.42 -24.39 -7.20
N LEU A 60 8.02 -24.20 -6.02
CA LEU A 60 9.12 -25.04 -5.54
C LEU A 60 8.68 -26.51 -5.36
N LEU A 61 7.50 -26.72 -4.78
CA LEU A 61 6.93 -28.06 -4.60
C LEU A 61 6.65 -28.77 -5.94
N ARG A 62 6.16 -28.03 -6.94
CA ARG A 62 5.97 -28.58 -8.31
C ARG A 62 7.28 -28.92 -9.01
N TYR A 63 8.37 -28.24 -8.67
CA TYR A 63 9.68 -28.52 -9.27
C TYR A 63 10.35 -29.76 -8.65
N GLN A 64 9.95 -30.13 -7.42
CA GLN A 64 10.48 -31.32 -6.72
C GLN A 64 9.68 -32.61 -6.98
N SER A 65 8.49 -32.52 -7.59
CA SER A 65 7.66 -33.66 -8.02
C SER A 65 7.94 -34.04 -9.46
#